data_AF-V5BPD2-F1
#
_entry.id   AF-V5BPD2-F1
#
_cell.length_a   1.000
_cell.length_b   1.000
_cell.length_c   1.000
_cell.angle_alpha   90.00
_cell.angle_beta   90.00
_cell.angle_gamma   90.00
#
_symmetry.space_group_name_H-M   'P 1'
#
loop_
_entity.id
_entity.type
_entity.pdbx_description
1 polymer ?
#
loop_
_entity_poly.entity_id
_entity_poly.type
_entity_poly.pdbx_seq_one_letter_code
_entity_poly.pdbx_strand_id
1 'polypeptide(L)'
;MSSSETESSWQLRSGDIVLMDRRCMAMRNPIGIAICLLNKTECRFDHVAMIMKLSEEELRRESQNSILSHTSSISPSSTYVLETNLNGITLRSLEDRVARSSANQISARFLHVGGDRSQLEARMVDHLRTLFKSPYKTSPFGFLPSFFTTPDKMDRVKAAHKLHLLAREIAHIDDLKPDKCSTEDAAILRRLRKVYVDAAVFLADVYFPHLQRIDGNEVSPLEWGEGHFAVDGSNTEHGLFCSELIARVWQGSGMLTGFPPASSFRPFDFFG
;
A
#
# COMPACT_ATOMS: atom_id res chain seq x y z
N MET A 1 -11.83 -7.09 -40.63
CA MET A 1 -12.32 -5.98 -39.78
C MET A 1 -12.53 -6.59 -38.40
N SER A 2 -11.55 -6.39 -37.53
CA SER A 2 -11.50 -6.97 -36.19
C SER A 2 -12.45 -6.19 -35.28
N SER A 3 -13.43 -6.89 -34.74
CA SER A 3 -14.32 -6.42 -33.68
C SER A 3 -13.49 -6.17 -32.43
N SER A 4 -13.27 -4.89 -32.14
CA SER A 4 -12.63 -4.39 -30.93
C SER A 4 -13.35 -4.92 -29.69
N GLU A 5 -12.59 -5.65 -28.87
CA GLU A 5 -12.90 -5.96 -27.47
C GLU A 5 -13.06 -4.64 -26.70
N THR A 6 -14.29 -4.16 -26.59
CA THR A 6 -14.71 -3.37 -25.44
C THR A 6 -15.11 -4.34 -24.33
N GLU A 7 -14.12 -5.04 -23.77
CA GLU A 7 -14.30 -5.74 -22.50
C GLU A 7 -14.37 -4.72 -21.36
N SER A 8 -15.30 -4.94 -20.44
CA SER A 8 -15.79 -3.98 -19.45
C SER A 8 -14.69 -3.40 -18.55
N SER A 9 -14.49 -2.08 -18.61
CA SER A 9 -13.49 -1.33 -17.82
C SER A 9 -13.80 -1.20 -16.31
N TRP A 10 -14.62 -2.07 -15.73
CA TRP A 10 -15.17 -1.92 -14.37
C TRP A 10 -15.11 -3.20 -13.51
N GLN A 11 -14.27 -4.18 -13.88
CA GLN A 11 -14.12 -5.39 -13.08
C GLN A 11 -13.14 -5.17 -11.93
N LEU A 12 -13.56 -5.52 -10.71
CA LEU A 12 -12.71 -5.46 -9.52
C LEU A 12 -11.56 -6.48 -9.61
N ARG A 13 -10.36 -6.05 -9.20
CA ARG A 13 -9.12 -6.82 -9.20
C ARG A 13 -8.43 -6.83 -7.83
N SER A 14 -7.50 -7.76 -7.65
CA SER A 14 -6.67 -7.81 -6.44
C SER A 14 -5.88 -6.52 -6.27
N GLY A 15 -5.96 -5.91 -5.09
CA GLY A 15 -5.31 -4.62 -4.79
C GLY A 15 -6.18 -3.40 -5.02
N ASP A 16 -7.34 -3.53 -5.69
CA ASP A 16 -8.36 -2.48 -5.67
C ASP A 16 -8.87 -2.31 -4.24
N ILE A 17 -9.44 -1.14 -3.92
CA ILE A 17 -9.86 -0.83 -2.55
C ILE A 17 -11.33 -0.48 -2.48
N VAL A 18 -11.91 -0.78 -1.32
CA VAL A 18 -13.29 -0.47 -0.97
C VAL A 18 -13.29 0.45 0.24
N LEU A 19 -13.89 1.62 0.06
CA LEU A 19 -14.09 2.64 1.07
C LEU A 19 -15.51 2.52 1.63
N MET A 20 -15.66 2.60 2.95
CA MET A 20 -16.95 2.43 3.62
C MET A 20 -17.23 3.57 4.59
N ASP A 21 -18.41 4.16 4.45
CA ASP A 21 -18.97 5.17 5.36
C ASP A 21 -19.87 4.45 6.37
N ARG A 22 -19.28 3.94 7.45
CA ARG A 22 -19.99 3.18 8.49
C ARG A 22 -20.73 4.11 9.43
N ARG A 23 -21.88 3.67 9.92
CA ARG A 23 -22.61 4.40 10.98
C ARG A 23 -21.87 4.23 12.31
N CYS A 24 -21.08 5.23 12.72
CA CYS A 24 -20.28 5.13 13.95
C CYS A 24 -21.14 4.76 15.16
N MET A 25 -22.31 5.38 15.32
CA MET A 25 -23.22 5.11 16.45
C MET A 25 -23.92 3.73 16.40
N ALA A 26 -23.82 3.00 15.29
CA ALA A 26 -24.33 1.63 15.18
C ALA A 26 -23.28 0.58 15.58
N MET A 27 -22.05 0.99 15.88
CA MET A 27 -20.98 0.10 16.33
C MET A 27 -21.18 -0.25 17.81
N ARG A 28 -20.86 -1.51 18.18
CA ARG A 28 -21.02 -2.00 19.56
C ARG A 28 -19.85 -1.66 20.48
N ASN A 29 -18.68 -1.36 19.91
CA ASN A 29 -17.44 -1.18 20.67
C ASN A 29 -17.08 0.32 20.77
N PRO A 30 -16.93 0.89 21.98
CA PRO A 30 -16.59 2.30 22.17
C PRO A 30 -15.30 2.76 21.49
N ILE A 31 -14.27 1.91 21.46
CA ILE A 31 -13.01 2.20 20.76
C ILE A 31 -13.30 2.30 19.26
N GLY A 32 -14.05 1.34 18.70
CA GLY A 32 -14.47 1.39 17.29
C GLY A 32 -15.27 2.65 16.95
N ILE A 33 -16.16 3.09 17.85
CA ILE A 33 -16.92 4.35 17.69
C ILE A 33 -15.96 5.55 17.63
N ALA A 34 -15.03 5.64 18.58
CA ALA A 34 -14.06 6.74 18.64
C ALA A 34 -13.19 6.79 17.37
N ILE A 35 -12.67 5.65 16.92
CA ILE A 35 -11.86 5.56 15.70
C ILE A 35 -12.67 5.98 14.47
N CYS A 36 -13.93 5.55 14.37
CA CYS A 36 -14.81 5.93 13.28
C CYS A 36 -15.06 7.45 13.25
N LEU A 37 -15.39 8.04 14.40
CA LEU A 37 -15.64 9.48 14.52
C LEU A 37 -14.39 10.30 14.19
N LEU A 38 -13.23 9.86 14.66
CA LEU A 38 -11.96 10.54 14.42
C LEU A 38 -11.59 10.56 12.94
N ASN A 39 -11.68 9.43 12.23
CA ASN A 39 -11.43 9.41 10.79
C ASN A 39 -12.41 10.30 10.01
N LYS A 40 -13.64 10.44 10.51
CA LYS A 40 -14.67 11.29 9.90
C LYS A 40 -14.45 12.79 10.02
N THR A 41 -13.47 13.23 10.80
CA THR A 41 -13.09 14.64 10.86
C THR A 41 -12.44 15.13 9.56
N GLU A 42 -11.81 14.24 8.79
CA GLU A 42 -11.11 14.57 7.54
C GLU A 42 -11.84 14.05 6.29
N CYS A 43 -12.51 12.89 6.39
CA CYS A 43 -13.16 12.23 5.24
C CYS A 43 -14.43 11.49 5.67
N ARG A 44 -15.48 11.46 4.84
CA ARG A 44 -16.69 10.67 5.15
C ARG A 44 -16.45 9.16 5.32
N PHE A 45 -15.41 8.62 4.69
CA PHE A 45 -15.07 7.20 4.74
C PHE A 45 -14.16 6.92 5.94
N ASP A 46 -14.60 6.07 6.85
CA ASP A 46 -13.87 5.75 8.09
C ASP A 46 -13.17 4.38 8.05
N HIS A 47 -13.44 3.59 7.02
CA HIS A 47 -12.91 2.24 6.88
C HIS A 47 -12.52 1.96 5.44
N VAL A 48 -11.38 1.31 5.27
CA VAL A 48 -10.89 0.85 3.97
C VAL A 48 -10.62 -0.65 4.03
N ALA A 49 -10.87 -1.32 2.91
CA ALA A 49 -10.58 -2.73 2.71
C ALA A 49 -9.98 -2.93 1.32
N MET A 50 -9.28 -4.04 1.11
CA MET A 50 -8.73 -4.42 -0.20
C MET A 50 -9.61 -5.49 -0.83
N ILE A 51 -9.78 -5.43 -2.14
CA ILE A 51 -10.27 -6.55 -2.94
C ILE A 51 -9.15 -7.56 -3.14
N MET A 52 -9.47 -8.83 -2.95
CA MET A 52 -8.62 -9.97 -3.29
C MET A 52 -9.40 -10.92 -4.20
N LYS A 53 -8.82 -11.24 -5.35
CA LYS A 53 -9.28 -12.28 -6.27
C LYS A 53 -8.52 -13.55 -5.98
N LEU A 54 -9.21 -14.59 -5.53
CA LEU A 54 -8.63 -15.88 -5.15
C LEU A 54 -9.47 -17.02 -5.73
N SER A 55 -8.82 -18.00 -6.35
CA SER A 55 -9.48 -19.24 -6.75
C SER A 55 -9.95 -20.06 -5.54
N GLU A 56 -10.81 -21.03 -5.75
CA GLU A 56 -11.26 -21.93 -4.67
C GLU A 56 -10.09 -22.74 -4.10
N GLU A 57 -9.14 -23.16 -4.95
CA GLU A 57 -7.92 -23.88 -4.56
C GLU A 57 -6.96 -22.99 -3.76
N GLU A 58 -6.81 -21.72 -4.14
CA GLU A 58 -6.03 -20.75 -3.38
C GLU A 58 -6.68 -20.50 -2.02
N LEU A 59 -8.00 -20.28 -1.99
CA LEU A 59 -8.74 -20.10 -0.74
C LEU A 59 -8.60 -21.32 0.18
N ARG A 60 -8.68 -22.54 -0.35
CA ARG A 60 -8.48 -23.77 0.44
C ARG A 60 -7.07 -23.85 1.01
N ARG A 61 -6.04 -23.56 0.22
CA ARG A 61 -4.65 -23.53 0.67
C ARG A 61 -4.44 -22.52 1.80
N GLU A 62 -4.96 -21.31 1.64
CA GLU A 62 -4.86 -20.27 2.67
C GLU A 62 -5.69 -20.62 3.93
N SER A 63 -6.82 -21.31 3.79
CA SER A 63 -7.64 -21.76 4.92
C SER A 63 -6.94 -22.83 5.76
N GLN A 64 -6.19 -23.73 5.13
CA GLN A 64 -5.40 -24.75 5.82
C GLN A 64 -4.21 -24.16 6.59
N ASN A 65 -3.63 -23.07 6.09
CA ASN A 65 -2.52 -22.38 6.74
C ASN A 65 -2.94 -21.51 7.95
N SER A 66 -4.19 -21.62 8.41
CA SER A 66 -4.79 -20.76 9.45
C SER A 66 -4.79 -19.27 9.10
N ILE A 67 -4.59 -18.93 7.82
CA ILE A 67 -4.64 -17.56 7.29
C ILE A 67 -6.11 -17.12 7.11
N LEU A 68 -7.08 -18.04 7.15
CA LEU A 68 -8.49 -17.75 6.85
C LEU A 68 -9.48 -18.42 7.84
N SER A 69 -9.31 -18.24 9.15
CA SER A 69 -10.22 -18.84 10.16
C SER A 69 -11.68 -18.34 10.10
N HIS A 70 -12.03 -17.39 9.23
CA HIS A 70 -13.36 -16.77 9.17
C HIS A 70 -13.93 -16.57 7.75
N THR A 71 -13.60 -17.44 6.81
CA THR A 71 -14.33 -17.53 5.53
C THR A 71 -15.68 -18.21 5.77
N SER A 72 -16.74 -17.40 5.91
CA SER A 72 -18.10 -17.93 6.12
C SER A 72 -18.75 -18.47 4.83
N SER A 73 -18.23 -18.11 3.65
CA SER A 73 -18.76 -18.57 2.36
C SER A 73 -17.73 -18.46 1.23
N ILE A 74 -17.81 -19.39 0.28
CA ILE A 74 -17.08 -19.33 -1.00
C ILE A 74 -17.78 -18.27 -1.86
N SER A 75 -17.01 -17.30 -2.39
CA SER A 75 -17.56 -16.27 -3.27
C SER A 75 -17.83 -16.86 -4.66
N PRO A 76 -19.05 -16.74 -5.21
CA PRO A 76 -19.34 -17.14 -6.59
C PRO A 76 -18.51 -16.38 -7.63
N SER A 77 -18.10 -15.15 -7.30
CA SER A 77 -17.29 -14.31 -8.17
C SER A 77 -15.79 -14.45 -7.90
N SER A 78 -15.37 -15.35 -7.00
CA SER A 78 -13.98 -15.45 -6.52
C SER A 78 -13.44 -14.11 -5.99
N THR A 79 -14.33 -13.29 -5.41
CA THR A 79 -14.00 -11.94 -4.94
C THR A 79 -14.16 -11.85 -3.43
N TYR A 80 -13.09 -11.45 -2.77
CA TYR A 80 -13.01 -11.36 -1.33
C TYR A 80 -12.59 -9.96 -0.89
N VAL A 81 -13.01 -9.58 0.31
CA VAL A 81 -12.69 -8.32 0.96
C VAL A 81 -11.76 -8.62 2.13
N LEU A 82 -10.53 -8.14 2.00
CA LEU A 82 -9.49 -8.17 3.02
C LEU A 82 -9.60 -6.89 3.86
N GLU A 83 -9.91 -7.04 5.14
CA GLU A 83 -10.02 -5.92 6.07
C GLU A 83 -9.45 -6.29 7.43
N THR A 84 -8.93 -5.31 8.17
CA THR A 84 -8.64 -5.49 9.60
C THR A 84 -9.71 -4.80 10.44
N ASN A 85 -10.16 -5.49 11.48
CA ASN A 85 -11.14 -5.02 12.45
C ASN A 85 -10.64 -5.36 13.86
N LEU A 86 -11.40 -5.06 14.92
CA LEU A 86 -10.95 -5.29 16.30
C LEU A 86 -10.57 -6.74 16.63
N ASN A 87 -10.96 -7.72 15.81
CA ASN A 87 -10.57 -9.13 15.93
C ASN A 87 -9.33 -9.50 15.08
N GLY A 88 -8.66 -8.51 14.46
CA GLY A 88 -7.53 -8.69 13.56
C GLY A 88 -7.91 -8.68 12.08
N ILE A 89 -7.02 -9.25 11.26
CA ILE A 89 -7.18 -9.34 9.81
C ILE A 89 -8.22 -10.41 9.48
N THR A 90 -9.12 -10.08 8.55
CA THR A 90 -10.18 -10.97 8.09
C THR A 90 -10.31 -10.90 6.58
N LEU A 91 -10.67 -12.04 5.98
CA LEU A 91 -11.02 -12.15 4.58
C LEU A 91 -12.42 -12.74 4.47
N ARG A 92 -13.32 -12.06 3.76
CA ARG A 92 -14.72 -12.48 3.58
C ARG A 92 -15.10 -12.37 2.12
N SER A 93 -16.04 -13.18 1.64
CA SER A 93 -16.59 -12.95 0.30
C SER A 93 -17.20 -11.55 0.21
N LEU A 94 -17.10 -10.93 -0.97
CA LEU A 94 -17.61 -9.58 -1.21
C LEU A 94 -19.13 -9.54 -0.97
N GLU A 95 -19.83 -10.57 -1.42
CA GLU A 95 -21.28 -10.73 -1.31
C GLU A 95 -21.72 -10.72 0.16
N ASP A 96 -21.10 -11.55 0.99
CA ASP A 96 -21.32 -11.60 2.43
C ASP A 96 -21.03 -10.26 3.11
N ARG A 97 -19.94 -9.61 2.71
CA ARG A 97 -19.48 -8.38 3.35
C ARG A 97 -20.40 -7.20 3.03
N VAL A 98 -20.93 -7.15 1.81
CA VAL A 98 -21.93 -6.15 1.39
C VAL A 98 -23.26 -6.42 2.09
N ALA A 99 -23.74 -7.67 2.09
CA ALA A 99 -25.02 -8.05 2.71
C ALA A 99 -25.08 -7.72 4.22
N ARG A 100 -23.95 -7.83 4.92
CA ARG A 100 -23.85 -7.54 6.36
C ARG A 100 -23.42 -6.11 6.68
N SER A 101 -23.19 -5.27 5.68
CA SER A 101 -22.69 -3.92 5.88
C SER A 101 -23.78 -3.01 6.46
N SER A 102 -23.47 -2.30 7.54
CA SER A 102 -24.29 -1.20 8.06
C SER A 102 -23.85 0.17 7.52
N ALA A 103 -22.98 0.19 6.50
CA ALA A 103 -22.49 1.42 5.90
C ALA A 103 -23.60 2.17 5.15
N ASN A 104 -23.59 3.50 5.25
CA ASN A 104 -24.44 4.37 4.45
C ASN A 104 -24.04 4.32 2.97
N GLN A 105 -22.72 4.24 2.73
CA GLN A 105 -22.15 4.24 1.39
C GLN A 105 -20.94 3.30 1.35
N ILE A 106 -20.83 2.60 0.22
CA ILE A 106 -19.65 1.82 -0.16
C ILE A 106 -19.18 2.37 -1.51
N SER A 107 -17.89 2.62 -1.65
CA SER A 107 -17.27 3.09 -2.89
C SER A 107 -16.04 2.27 -3.20
N ALA A 108 -15.78 1.98 -4.48
CA ALA A 108 -14.56 1.32 -4.91
C ALA A 108 -13.59 2.34 -5.51
N ARG A 109 -12.29 2.09 -5.37
CA ARG A 109 -11.23 2.74 -6.16
C ARG A 109 -10.40 1.66 -6.82
N PHE A 110 -10.24 1.82 -8.12
CA PHE A 110 -9.49 0.89 -8.94
C PHE A 110 -8.03 1.26 -8.91
N LEU A 111 -7.19 0.26 -8.66
CA LEU A 111 -5.76 0.45 -8.65
C LEU A 111 -5.26 0.46 -10.10
N HIS A 112 -4.73 1.59 -10.55
CA HIS A 112 -4.20 1.73 -11.91
C HIS A 112 -2.71 1.36 -11.94
N VAL A 113 -2.39 0.20 -12.51
CA VAL A 113 -1.02 -0.27 -12.75
C VAL A 113 -0.86 -0.47 -14.25
N GLY A 114 0.25 0.02 -14.81
CA GLY A 114 0.57 -0.21 -16.21
C GLY A 114 1.00 -1.65 -16.47
N GLY A 115 0.55 -2.24 -17.58
CA GLY A 115 0.95 -3.58 -18.01
C GLY A 115 0.24 -4.72 -17.28
N ASP A 116 0.85 -5.91 -17.31
CA ASP A 116 0.32 -7.11 -16.65
C ASP A 116 0.48 -7.01 -15.12
N ARG A 117 -0.64 -7.17 -14.41
CA ARG A 117 -0.71 -7.13 -12.94
C ARG A 117 -0.50 -8.50 -12.28
N SER A 118 -0.44 -9.59 -13.03
CA SER A 118 -0.48 -10.95 -12.47
C SER A 118 0.66 -11.21 -11.47
N GLN A 119 1.88 -10.75 -11.78
CA GLN A 119 3.02 -10.88 -10.85
C GLN A 119 2.83 -10.04 -9.59
N LEU A 120 2.27 -8.84 -9.71
CA LEU A 120 2.00 -7.97 -8.58
C LEU A 120 0.94 -8.59 -7.67
N GLU A 121 -0.15 -9.10 -8.25
CA GLU A 121 -1.24 -9.76 -7.53
C GLU A 121 -0.73 -11.00 -6.78
N ALA A 122 0.15 -11.81 -7.39
CA ALA A 122 0.80 -12.93 -6.73
C ALA A 122 1.65 -12.49 -5.52
N ARG A 123 2.47 -11.44 -5.68
CA ARG A 123 3.28 -10.88 -4.57
C ARG A 123 2.41 -10.34 -3.43
N MET A 124 1.24 -9.77 -3.73
CA MET A 124 0.30 -9.31 -2.69
C MET A 124 -0.19 -10.49 -1.84
N VAL A 125 -0.58 -11.61 -2.48
CA VAL A 125 -1.02 -12.81 -1.77
C VAL A 125 0.11 -13.40 -0.92
N ASP A 126 1.32 -13.49 -1.46
CA ASP A 126 2.48 -13.99 -0.71
C ASP A 126 2.80 -13.10 0.50
N HIS A 127 2.80 -11.77 0.32
CA HIS A 127 3.08 -10.85 1.42
C HIS A 127 2.00 -10.86 2.49
N LEU A 128 0.71 -11.01 2.11
CA LEU A 128 -0.39 -11.13 3.06
C LEU A 128 -0.16 -12.25 4.09
N ARG A 129 0.46 -13.36 3.68
CA ARG A 129 0.79 -14.48 4.59
C ARG A 129 1.70 -14.07 5.75
N THR A 130 2.53 -13.04 5.55
CA THR A 130 3.44 -12.52 6.58
C THR A 130 2.72 -11.62 7.60
N LEU A 131 1.60 -11.02 7.21
CA LEU A 131 0.90 -10.01 8.00
C LEU A 131 -0.20 -10.59 8.89
N PHE A 132 -0.75 -11.77 8.56
CA PHE A 132 -2.02 -12.26 9.13
C PHE A 132 -2.06 -12.36 10.67
N LYS A 133 -0.91 -12.57 11.32
CA LYS A 133 -0.80 -12.62 12.80
C LYS A 133 -0.81 -11.25 13.48
N SER A 134 -0.86 -10.16 12.71
CA SER A 134 -0.83 -8.79 13.22
C SER A 134 -2.17 -8.46 13.89
N PRO A 135 -2.20 -8.12 15.18
CA PRO A 135 -3.43 -7.70 15.85
C PRO A 135 -3.91 -6.34 15.33
N TYR A 136 -5.16 -6.01 15.62
CA TYR A 136 -5.65 -4.65 15.40
C TYR A 136 -5.08 -3.70 16.45
N LYS A 137 -4.66 -2.50 16.04
CA LYS A 137 -4.18 -1.48 16.99
C LYS A 137 -5.33 -0.99 17.87
N THR A 138 -5.14 -1.07 19.18
CA THR A 138 -6.11 -0.57 20.17
C THR A 138 -5.60 0.64 20.94
N SER A 139 -4.31 0.96 20.81
CA SER A 139 -3.68 2.07 21.54
C SER A 139 -3.99 3.42 20.89
N PRO A 140 -4.43 4.43 21.67
CA PRO A 140 -4.59 5.80 21.20
C PRO A 140 -3.31 6.41 20.62
N PHE A 141 -2.13 6.02 21.15
CA PHE A 141 -0.84 6.50 20.67
C PHE A 141 -0.50 6.01 19.26
N GLY A 142 -1.08 4.87 18.84
CA GLY A 142 -0.92 4.36 17.48
C GLY A 142 -1.49 5.28 16.41
N PHE A 143 -2.33 6.26 16.79
CA PHE A 143 -2.90 7.25 15.87
C PHE A 143 -2.06 8.52 15.73
N LEU A 144 -1.00 8.72 16.52
CA LEU A 144 -0.19 9.94 16.44
C LEU A 144 0.28 10.24 15.00
N PRO A 145 0.83 9.28 14.22
CA PRO A 145 1.25 9.55 12.83
C PRO A 145 0.08 9.85 11.88
N SER A 146 -1.13 9.42 12.25
CA SER A 146 -2.37 9.71 11.50
C SER A 146 -2.90 11.12 11.81
N PHE A 147 -2.76 11.62 13.03
CA PHE A 147 -3.27 12.97 13.38
C PHE A 147 -2.26 14.09 13.17
N PHE A 148 -0.99 13.81 13.43
CA PHE A 148 0.06 14.82 13.36
C PHE A 148 0.83 14.67 12.07
N THR A 149 0.39 15.41 11.06
CA THR A 149 1.17 15.59 9.84
C THR A 149 2.17 16.72 10.06
N THR A 150 3.45 16.42 9.92
CA THR A 150 4.50 17.45 9.87
C THR A 150 4.30 18.35 8.65
N PRO A 151 4.61 19.65 8.74
CA PRO A 151 4.45 20.57 7.61
C PRO A 151 5.18 20.13 6.34
N ASP A 152 6.28 19.39 6.48
CA ASP A 152 7.12 18.92 5.39
C ASP A 152 6.79 17.49 4.91
N LYS A 153 5.76 16.81 5.48
CA LYS A 153 5.37 15.44 5.09
C LYS A 153 5.19 15.31 3.58
N MET A 154 4.49 16.26 2.96
CA MET A 154 4.25 16.24 1.52
C MET A 154 5.51 16.46 0.70
N ASP A 155 6.46 17.25 1.21
CA ASP A 155 7.74 17.44 0.54
C ASP A 155 8.60 16.19 0.63
N ARG A 156 8.57 15.49 1.77
CA ARG A 156 9.20 14.17 1.94
C ARG A 156 8.54 13.11 1.06
N VAL A 157 7.21 13.06 0.97
CA VAL A 157 6.51 12.14 0.04
C VAL A 157 6.95 12.40 -1.42
N LYS A 158 7.02 13.67 -1.83
CA LYS A 158 7.53 14.05 -3.16
C LYS A 158 9.00 13.67 -3.35
N ALA A 159 9.84 13.86 -2.33
CA ALA A 159 11.26 13.48 -2.37
C ALA A 159 11.42 11.97 -2.52
N ALA A 160 10.69 11.16 -1.75
CA ALA A 160 10.67 9.70 -1.87
C ALA A 160 10.22 9.24 -3.26
N HIS A 161 9.17 9.85 -3.82
CA HIS A 161 8.73 9.56 -5.18
C HIS A 161 9.81 9.90 -6.22
N LYS A 162 10.46 11.06 -6.10
CA LYS A 162 11.58 11.44 -6.99
C LYS A 162 12.76 10.50 -6.87
N LEU A 163 13.11 10.06 -5.65
CA LEU A 163 14.16 9.06 -5.44
C LEU A 163 13.84 7.76 -6.18
N HIS A 164 12.60 7.30 -6.13
CA HIS A 164 12.16 6.11 -6.88
C HIS A 164 12.28 6.30 -8.40
N LEU A 165 11.82 7.44 -8.93
CA LEU A 165 11.96 7.74 -10.36
C LEU A 165 13.43 7.81 -10.78
N LEU A 166 14.28 8.50 -10.02
CA LEU A 166 15.72 8.59 -10.29
C LEU A 166 16.38 7.21 -10.29
N ALA A 167 16.06 6.35 -9.32
CA ALA A 167 16.58 4.98 -9.28
C ALA A 167 16.21 4.18 -10.54
N ARG A 168 14.97 4.34 -11.03
CA ARG A 168 14.52 3.70 -12.27
C ARG A 168 15.23 4.26 -13.51
N GLU A 169 15.38 5.57 -13.61
CA GLU A 169 16.08 6.19 -14.75
C GLU A 169 17.57 5.83 -14.76
N ILE A 170 18.22 5.73 -13.59
CA ILE A 170 19.60 5.27 -13.47
C ILE A 170 19.72 3.82 -13.96
N ALA A 171 18.81 2.94 -13.53
CA ALA A 171 18.78 1.55 -14.01
C ALA A 171 18.58 1.47 -15.54
N HIS A 172 17.70 2.29 -16.12
CA HIS A 172 17.55 2.37 -17.57
C HIS A 172 18.82 2.83 -18.29
N ILE A 173 19.54 3.81 -17.73
CA ILE A 173 20.83 4.26 -18.30
C ILE A 173 21.87 3.14 -18.23
N ASP A 174 21.92 2.40 -17.12
CA ASP A 174 22.83 1.26 -16.95
C ASP A 174 22.48 0.13 -17.96
N ASP A 175 21.20 -0.11 -18.22
CA ASP A 175 20.71 -1.09 -19.19
C ASP A 175 21.03 -0.75 -20.65
N LEU A 176 21.17 0.54 -20.99
CA LEU A 176 21.62 0.98 -22.31
C LEU A 176 23.06 0.56 -22.62
N LYS A 177 23.81 0.05 -21.62
CA LYS A 177 25.21 -0.39 -21.71
C LYS A 177 26.06 0.67 -22.41
N PRO A 178 26.36 1.80 -21.74
CA PRO A 178 27.07 2.94 -22.33
C PRO A 178 28.36 2.56 -23.06
N ASP A 179 29.03 1.49 -22.64
CA ASP A 179 30.26 0.99 -23.27
C ASP A 179 30.06 0.33 -24.64
N LYS A 180 28.81 0.11 -25.06
CA LYS A 180 28.41 -0.36 -26.39
C LYS A 180 27.90 0.76 -27.30
N CYS A 181 27.79 1.99 -26.79
CA CYS A 181 27.35 3.14 -27.54
C CYS A 181 28.52 3.83 -28.28
N SER A 182 28.20 4.78 -29.16
CA SER A 182 29.20 5.68 -29.72
C SER A 182 29.92 6.45 -28.59
N THR A 183 31.15 6.93 -28.82
CA THR A 183 31.92 7.63 -27.78
C THR A 183 31.20 8.87 -27.25
N GLU A 184 30.47 9.59 -28.11
CA GLU A 184 29.69 10.76 -27.74
C GLU A 184 28.46 10.39 -26.89
N ASP A 185 27.68 9.39 -27.33
CA ASP A 185 26.52 8.90 -26.59
C ASP A 185 26.93 8.33 -25.22
N ALA A 186 28.03 7.58 -25.17
CA ALA A 186 28.57 7.04 -23.93
C ALA A 186 28.96 8.15 -22.95
N ALA A 187 29.55 9.25 -23.43
CA ALA A 187 29.88 10.41 -22.61
C ALA A 187 28.62 11.11 -22.08
N ILE A 188 27.59 11.27 -22.92
CA ILE A 188 26.30 11.86 -22.54
C ILE A 188 25.61 11.00 -21.49
N LEU A 189 25.51 9.68 -21.70
CA LEU A 189 24.88 8.75 -20.77
C LEU A 189 25.58 8.73 -19.42
N ARG A 190 26.92 8.71 -19.39
CA ARG A 190 27.68 8.78 -18.12
C ARG A 190 27.45 10.11 -17.40
N ARG A 191 27.39 11.24 -18.12
CA ARG A 191 27.10 12.55 -17.53
C ARG A 191 25.68 12.60 -16.96
N LEU A 192 24.69 12.10 -17.70
CA LEU A 192 23.30 12.06 -17.27
C LEU A 192 23.15 11.19 -16.01
N ARG A 193 23.75 10.00 -16.03
CA ARG A 193 23.80 9.11 -14.86
C ARG A 193 24.35 9.82 -13.64
N LYS A 194 25.50 10.49 -13.77
CA LYS A 194 26.11 11.26 -12.68
C LYS A 194 25.16 12.30 -12.11
N VAL A 195 24.50 13.09 -12.95
CA VAL A 195 23.53 14.11 -12.51
C VAL A 195 22.37 13.49 -11.72
N TYR A 196 21.86 12.33 -12.17
CA TYR A 196 20.76 11.64 -11.48
C TYR A 196 21.19 11.04 -10.15
N VAL A 197 22.40 10.48 -10.08
CA VAL A 197 23.00 9.99 -8.83
C VAL A 197 23.18 11.15 -7.84
N ASP A 198 23.79 12.25 -8.27
CA ASP A 198 24.03 13.42 -7.43
C ASP A 198 22.70 14.01 -6.90
N ALA A 199 21.65 14.05 -7.75
CA ALA A 199 20.31 14.46 -7.35
C ALA A 199 19.66 13.50 -6.34
N ALA A 200 19.84 12.20 -6.50
CA ALA A 200 19.33 11.20 -5.57
C ALA A 200 20.00 11.32 -4.20
N VAL A 201 21.33 11.48 -4.17
CA VAL A 201 22.10 11.72 -2.94
C VAL A 201 21.62 13.00 -2.25
N PHE A 202 21.46 14.10 -2.98
CA PHE A 202 20.96 15.35 -2.42
C PHE A 202 19.57 15.20 -1.78
N LEU A 203 18.63 14.55 -2.47
CA LEU A 203 17.28 14.33 -1.92
C LEU A 203 17.30 13.48 -0.66
N ALA A 204 18.13 12.43 -0.64
CA ALA A 204 18.30 11.58 0.53
C ALA A 204 18.85 12.37 1.73
N ASP A 205 19.91 13.18 1.52
CA ASP A 205 20.55 13.93 2.59
C ASP A 205 19.70 15.07 3.14
N VAL A 206 18.91 15.73 2.29
CA VAL A 206 18.07 16.87 2.70
C VAL A 206 16.80 16.40 3.40
N TYR A 207 16.12 15.39 2.86
CA TYR A 207 14.78 15.00 3.33
C TYR A 207 14.77 13.78 4.25
N PHE A 208 15.81 12.95 4.19
CA PHE A 208 15.89 11.70 4.94
C PHE A 208 17.24 11.49 5.67
N PRO A 209 17.83 12.52 6.32
CA PRO A 209 19.13 12.36 6.99
C PRO A 209 19.11 11.39 8.17
N HIS A 210 17.92 11.02 8.64
CA HIS A 210 17.67 10.10 9.75
C HIS A 210 17.59 8.63 9.32
N LEU A 211 17.47 8.35 8.01
CA LEU A 211 17.38 6.98 7.51
C LEU A 211 18.76 6.44 7.17
N GLN A 212 18.99 5.16 7.48
CA GLN A 212 20.22 4.49 7.10
C GLN A 212 20.25 4.26 5.59
N ARG A 213 21.45 4.29 5.01
CA ARG A 213 21.70 3.91 3.62
C ARG A 213 22.06 2.43 3.58
N ILE A 214 21.43 1.68 2.69
CA ILE A 214 21.78 0.27 2.47
C ILE A 214 23.10 0.25 1.71
N ASP A 215 24.17 -0.19 2.37
CA ASP A 215 25.52 -0.24 1.80
C ASP A 215 25.58 -1.16 0.57
N GLY A 216 26.36 -0.73 -0.43
CA GLY A 216 26.73 -1.59 -1.56
C GLY A 216 26.56 -1.01 -2.97
N ASN A 217 26.01 0.20 -3.15
CA ASN A 217 25.86 0.86 -4.46
C ASN A 217 26.10 2.38 -4.36
N GLU A 218 26.55 3.03 -5.45
CA GLU A 218 26.67 4.50 -5.54
C GLU A 218 25.34 5.22 -5.26
N VAL A 219 24.23 4.54 -5.56
CA VAL A 219 22.86 4.91 -5.19
C VAL A 219 22.43 3.94 -4.10
N SER A 220 22.96 4.09 -2.89
CA SER A 220 22.50 3.28 -1.76
C SER A 220 21.03 3.57 -1.49
N PRO A 221 20.11 2.59 -1.69
CA PRO A 221 18.72 2.79 -1.36
C PRO A 221 18.58 3.05 0.14
N LEU A 222 17.63 3.91 0.51
CA LEU A 222 17.34 4.19 1.91
C LEU A 222 16.68 2.96 2.56
N GLU A 223 17.08 2.67 3.80
CA GLU A 223 16.40 1.69 4.63
C GLU A 223 15.10 2.27 5.14
N TRP A 224 14.01 1.99 4.41
CA TRP A 224 12.68 2.45 4.78
C TRP A 224 12.05 1.67 5.93
N GLY A 225 12.72 0.66 6.50
CA GLY A 225 12.16 -0.17 7.58
C GLY A 225 12.09 0.57 8.93
N GLU A 226 13.16 1.28 9.26
CA GLU A 226 13.40 1.84 10.59
C GLU A 226 13.92 3.29 10.51
N GLY A 227 14.06 3.96 11.65
CA GLY A 227 14.68 5.29 11.75
C GLY A 227 13.76 6.48 11.48
N HIS A 228 12.53 6.25 11.00
CA HIS A 228 11.52 7.30 10.78
C HIS A 228 11.22 8.11 12.05
N PHE A 229 10.87 9.39 11.90
CA PHE A 229 10.37 10.15 13.04
C PHE A 229 9.02 9.59 13.51
N ALA A 230 8.74 9.68 14.81
CA ALA A 230 7.49 9.19 15.39
C ALA A 230 6.23 9.77 14.73
N VAL A 231 6.33 10.99 14.18
CA VAL A 231 5.27 11.69 13.43
C VAL A 231 5.07 11.17 12.01
N ASP A 232 6.07 10.51 11.43
CA ASP A 232 5.92 9.83 10.12
C ASP A 232 5.40 8.41 10.30
N GLY A 233 5.58 7.82 11.48
CA GLY A 233 5.17 6.47 11.80
C GLY A 233 6.23 5.42 11.50
N SER A 234 5.81 4.17 11.51
CA SER A 234 6.64 2.97 11.34
C SER A 234 6.06 2.00 10.31
N ASN A 235 6.96 1.29 9.61
CA ASN A 235 6.66 0.15 8.76
C ASN A 235 6.73 -1.19 9.49
N THR A 236 7.24 -1.23 10.72
CA THR A 236 7.52 -2.47 11.49
C THR A 236 6.59 -2.68 12.69
N GLU A 237 5.68 -1.74 12.99
CA GLU A 237 4.70 -1.89 14.07
C GLU A 237 3.90 -3.20 14.01
N HIS A 238 3.75 -3.89 15.14
CA HIS A 238 3.10 -5.21 15.14
C HIS A 238 1.57 -5.15 14.91
N GLY A 239 0.92 -4.08 15.38
CA GLY A 239 -0.51 -3.89 15.14
C GLY A 239 -0.80 -3.18 13.82
N LEU A 240 -2.02 -3.34 13.28
CA LEU A 240 -2.46 -2.65 12.06
C LEU A 240 -3.83 -1.99 12.20
N PHE A 241 -3.98 -0.76 11.71
CA PHE A 241 -5.29 -0.20 11.32
C PHE A 241 -5.68 -0.62 9.90
N CYS A 242 -6.94 -0.32 9.53
CA CYS A 242 -7.51 -0.68 8.23
C CYS A 242 -6.67 -0.15 7.05
N SER A 243 -6.25 1.12 7.08
CA SER A 243 -5.40 1.76 6.07
C SER A 243 -3.99 1.18 6.03
N GLU A 244 -3.41 0.89 7.19
CA GLU A 244 -2.04 0.40 7.32
C GLU A 244 -1.89 -1.00 6.73
N LEU A 245 -2.91 -1.86 6.87
CA LEU A 245 -2.94 -3.16 6.22
C LEU A 245 -2.80 -3.01 4.69
N ILE A 246 -3.55 -2.08 4.10
CA ILE A 246 -3.52 -1.83 2.65
C ILE A 246 -2.13 -1.34 2.25
N ALA A 247 -1.61 -0.33 2.95
CA ALA A 247 -0.31 0.25 2.68
C ALA A 247 0.81 -0.81 2.80
N ARG A 248 0.78 -1.67 3.82
CA ARG A 248 1.75 -2.76 3.96
C ARG A 248 1.69 -3.78 2.83
N VAL A 249 0.49 -4.21 2.43
CA VAL A 249 0.34 -5.15 1.30
C VAL A 249 0.86 -4.51 0.01
N TRP A 250 0.58 -3.23 -0.23
CA TRP A 250 1.10 -2.48 -1.37
C TRP A 250 2.62 -2.28 -1.31
N GLN A 251 3.19 -2.00 -0.14
CA GLN A 251 4.64 -1.88 0.05
C GLN A 251 5.35 -3.22 -0.17
N GLY A 252 4.86 -4.29 0.47
CA GLY A 252 5.45 -5.62 0.38
C GLY A 252 5.34 -6.27 -1.00
N SER A 253 4.37 -5.84 -1.81
CA SER A 253 4.26 -6.25 -3.23
C SER A 253 5.13 -5.43 -4.18
N GLY A 254 5.74 -4.34 -3.71
CA GLY A 254 6.55 -3.42 -4.49
C GLY A 254 5.74 -2.37 -5.26
N MET A 255 4.45 -2.19 -4.91
CA MET A 255 3.57 -1.21 -5.54
C MET A 255 3.76 0.20 -4.96
N LEU A 256 3.97 0.28 -3.65
CA LEU A 256 4.32 1.51 -2.95
C LEU A 256 5.77 1.39 -2.48
N THR A 257 6.51 2.51 -2.49
CA THR A 257 7.80 2.58 -1.79
C THR A 257 7.59 2.48 -0.28
N GLY A 258 8.65 2.14 0.47
CA GLY A 258 8.57 2.10 1.94
C GLY A 258 8.26 3.46 2.60
N PHE A 259 8.26 4.57 1.85
CA PHE A 259 7.80 5.87 2.33
C PHE A 259 6.57 6.37 1.55
N PRO A 260 5.58 7.00 2.22
CA PRO A 260 5.53 7.21 3.67
C PRO A 260 5.28 5.88 4.42
N PRO A 261 5.63 5.79 5.72
CA PRO A 261 5.43 4.55 6.47
C PRO A 261 3.96 4.12 6.48
N ALA A 262 3.67 2.82 6.55
CA ALA A 262 2.30 2.29 6.47
C ALA A 262 1.36 2.89 7.52
N SER A 263 1.87 3.17 8.73
CA SER A 263 1.11 3.80 9.83
C SER A 263 0.79 5.28 9.63
N SER A 264 1.36 5.92 8.62
CA SER A 264 1.03 7.28 8.21
C SER A 264 -0.22 7.36 7.33
N PHE A 265 -0.68 6.22 6.80
CA PHE A 265 -1.82 6.14 5.89
C PHE A 265 -3.13 6.13 6.66
N ARG A 266 -4.09 6.86 6.12
CA ARG A 266 -5.45 7.02 6.64
C ARG A 266 -6.46 6.69 5.55
N PRO A 267 -7.72 6.37 5.90
CA PRO A 267 -8.79 6.21 4.91
C PRO A 267 -8.90 7.37 3.91
N PHE A 268 -8.61 8.60 4.34
CA PHE A 268 -8.59 9.79 3.47
C PHE A 268 -7.59 9.69 2.32
N ASP A 269 -6.41 9.12 2.56
CA ASP A 269 -5.31 9.07 1.58
C ASP A 269 -5.62 8.15 0.38
N PHE A 270 -6.70 7.38 0.47
CA PHE A 270 -7.19 6.47 -0.56
C PHE A 270 -8.37 7.05 -1.37
N PHE A 271 -8.84 8.25 -1.05
CA PHE A 271 -10.01 8.84 -1.71
C PHE A 271 -9.67 9.53 -3.04
N GLY A 272 -8.45 10.07 -3.14
CA GLY A 272 -7.95 10.92 -4.23
C GLY A 272 -7.51 10.20 -5.49
#